data_AF-A0A1C0V8E8-F1
#
_entry.id   AF-A0A1C0V8E8-F1
#
_cell.length_a   1.000
_cell.length_b   1.000
_cell.length_c   1.000
_cell.angle_alpha   90.00
_cell.angle_beta   90.00
_cell.angle_gamma   90.00
#
_symmetry.space_group_name_H-M   'P 1'
#
loop_
_entity.id
_entity.type
_entity.pdbx_description
1 polymer ?
#
loop_
_entity_poly.entity_id
_entity_poly.type
_entity_poly.pdbx_seq_one_letter_code
_entity_poly.pdbx_strand_id
1 'polypeptide(L)'
;MAKTDATDLALAELGVGTSEPPKPGLKDRVVDQIEECLDALDELADAVNPDVLDSGDQVVKLPSGRVAKIREGTMADLERAQLLSGGKQQKLIPFLIAELVEIDGEKLTYEKYRALPIREGSVLMTAVAAQFPEGES
;
A
#
# COMPACT_ATOMS: atom_id res chain seq x y z
N MET A 1 43.87 11.13 -2.18
CA MET A 1 42.44 11.11 -2.57
C MET A 1 41.65 10.85 -1.30
N ALA A 2 41.09 11.90 -0.70
CA ALA A 2 40.30 11.79 0.52
C ALA A 2 38.92 11.23 0.16
N LYS A 3 38.48 10.18 0.86
CA LYS A 3 37.10 9.71 0.81
C LYS A 3 36.25 10.73 1.55
N THR A 4 35.47 11.50 0.81
CA THR A 4 34.40 12.31 1.39
C THR A 4 33.32 11.33 1.82
N ASP A 5 33.16 11.17 3.12
CA ASP A 5 32.16 10.28 3.70
C ASP A 5 30.77 10.81 3.33
N ALA A 6 29.85 9.93 2.96
CA ALA A 6 28.49 10.32 2.55
C ALA A 6 27.74 11.12 3.64
N THR A 7 28.20 11.00 4.88
CA THR A 7 27.76 11.76 6.05
C THR A 7 28.01 13.26 5.93
N ASP A 8 29.14 13.67 5.33
CA ASP A 8 29.50 15.08 5.18
C ASP A 8 28.64 15.79 4.12
N LEU A 9 28.20 15.05 3.10
CA LEU A 9 27.33 15.58 2.05
C LEU A 9 25.89 15.76 2.54
N ALA A 10 25.40 14.84 3.37
CA ALA A 10 24.07 14.94 3.97
C ALA A 10 23.94 16.10 4.97
N LEU A 11 25.02 16.44 5.68
CA LEU A 11 25.06 17.55 6.62
C LEU A 11 25.08 18.93 5.93
N ALA A 12 25.64 19.02 4.71
CA ALA A 12 25.70 20.26 3.95
C ALA A 12 24.33 20.68 3.36
N GLU A 13 23.48 19.74 2.95
CA GLU A 13 22.17 20.06 2.38
C GLU A 13 21.12 20.49 3.43
N LEU A 14 21.33 20.14 4.70
CA LEU A 14 20.43 20.52 5.80
C LEU A 14 20.63 21.96 6.32
N GLY A 15 21.54 22.73 5.73
CA GLY A 15 21.74 24.14 6.11
C GLY A 15 22.14 24.34 7.58
N VAL A 16 22.74 23.34 8.22
CA VAL A 16 23.22 23.42 9.61
C VAL A 16 24.58 24.13 9.64
N GLY A 17 24.56 25.39 9.22
CA GLY A 17 25.67 26.32 9.38
C GLY A 17 25.44 27.20 10.60
N THR A 18 25.55 26.68 11.82
CA THR A 18 25.80 27.51 13.01
C THR A 18 26.53 26.73 14.10
N SER A 19 27.63 27.32 14.53
CA SER A 19 28.70 26.86 15.41
C SER A 19 28.36 26.87 16.91
N GLU A 20 27.23 26.32 17.32
CA GLU A 20 27.00 26.06 18.74
C GLU A 20 27.26 24.58 19.05
N PRO A 21 28.09 24.25 20.06
CA PRO A 21 28.16 22.88 20.54
C PRO A 21 26.75 22.46 20.93
N PRO A 22 26.29 21.26 20.53
CA PRO A 22 24.97 20.79 20.88
C PRO A 22 24.79 20.92 22.39
N LYS A 23 23.67 21.56 22.80
CA LYS A 23 23.36 21.75 24.22
C LYS A 23 23.59 20.42 24.96
N PRO A 24 24.29 20.42 26.11
CA PRO A 24 24.46 19.22 26.91
C PRO A 24 23.09 18.57 27.16
N GLY A 25 22.95 17.28 26.87
CA GLY A 25 21.67 16.56 26.98
C GLY A 25 20.74 16.65 25.77
N LEU A 26 21.11 17.33 24.67
CA LEU A 26 20.31 17.31 23.44
C LEU A 26 20.27 15.91 22.81
N LYS A 27 21.40 15.19 22.83
CA LYS A 27 21.47 13.80 22.37
C LYS A 27 20.58 12.89 23.22
N ASP A 28 20.66 13.04 24.54
CA ASP A 28 19.86 12.24 25.48
C ASP A 28 18.37 12.50 25.26
N ARG A 29 17.95 13.77 25.13
CA ARG A 29 16.55 14.11 24.82
C ARG A 29 16.07 13.57 23.47
N VAL A 30 16.92 13.53 22.45
CA VAL A 30 16.56 12.97 21.14
C VAL A 30 16.46 11.44 21.22
N VAL A 31 17.32 10.79 21.99
CA VAL A 31 17.25 9.35 22.25
C VAL A 31 15.97 9.01 23.01
N ASP A 32 15.68 9.70 24.10
CA ASP A 32 14.44 9.52 24.89
C ASP A 32 13.19 9.67 24.00
N GLN A 33 13.20 10.66 23.09
CA GLN A 33 12.06 10.94 22.21
C GLN A 33 11.92 9.93 21.07
N ILE A 34 13.03 9.31 20.63
CA ILE A 34 13.02 8.20 19.68
C ILE A 34 12.50 6.94 20.37
N GLU A 35 12.94 6.65 21.59
CA GLU A 35 12.47 5.51 22.39
C GLU A 35 10.96 5.60 22.66
N GLU A 36 10.46 6.78 23.07
CA GLU A 36 9.03 7.03 23.26
C GLU A 36 8.24 6.83 21.96
N CYS A 37 8.80 7.20 20.81
CA CYS A 37 8.18 6.97 19.50
C CYS A 37 8.21 5.49 19.10
N LEU A 38 9.25 4.74 19.46
CA LEU A 38 9.35 3.30 19.20
C LEU A 38 8.36 2.51 20.06
N ASP A 39 8.23 2.86 21.35
CA ASP A 39 7.24 2.27 22.25
C ASP A 39 5.82 2.51 21.75
N ALA A 40 5.52 3.73 21.29
CA ALA A 40 4.23 4.05 20.69
C ALA A 40 3.97 3.29 19.38
N LEU A 41 5.01 2.99 18.60
CA LEU A 41 4.90 2.18 17.38
C LEU A 41 4.68 0.69 17.71
N ASP A 42 5.31 0.16 18.75
CA ASP A 42 5.07 -1.21 19.22
C ASP A 42 3.67 -1.39 19.77
N GLU A 43 3.14 -0.41 20.54
CA GLU A 43 1.75 -0.42 21.00
C GLU A 43 0.76 -0.37 19.82
N LEU A 44 1.10 0.38 18.77
CA LEU A 44 0.36 0.38 17.50
C LEU A 44 0.48 -0.95 16.76
N ALA A 45 1.64 -1.59 16.77
CA ALA A 45 1.87 -2.88 16.14
C ALA A 45 1.08 -4.00 16.84
N ASP A 46 1.00 -3.97 18.17
CA ASP A 46 0.17 -4.88 18.96
C ASP A 46 -1.35 -4.63 18.76
N ALA A 47 -1.73 -3.37 18.50
CA ALA A 47 -3.11 -3.02 18.14
C ALA A 47 -3.48 -3.41 16.69
N VAL A 48 -2.48 -3.58 15.81
CA VAL A 48 -2.67 -4.07 14.44
C VAL A 48 -2.70 -5.59 14.50
N ASN A 49 -3.91 -6.16 14.44
CA ASN A 49 -4.10 -7.60 14.41
C ASN A 49 -3.29 -8.23 13.25
N PRO A 50 -2.24 -9.04 13.52
CA PRO A 50 -1.42 -9.65 12.49
C PRO A 50 -2.20 -10.64 11.62
N ASP A 51 -3.39 -11.10 12.05
CA ASP A 51 -4.29 -11.92 11.24
C ASP A 51 -4.80 -11.19 9.97
N VAL A 52 -4.69 -9.86 9.91
CA VAL A 52 -4.99 -9.07 8.69
C VAL A 52 -3.88 -9.20 7.63
N LEU A 53 -2.72 -9.77 7.98
CA LEU A 53 -1.61 -9.98 7.07
C LEU A 53 -1.49 -11.43 6.56
N ASP A 54 -2.31 -12.36 7.06
CA ASP A 54 -2.29 -13.79 6.71
C ASP A 54 -3.45 -14.22 5.78
N SER A 55 -4.12 -13.25 5.14
CA SER A 55 -5.39 -13.47 4.41
C SER A 55 -5.25 -13.97 2.96
N GLY A 56 -4.03 -14.19 2.46
CA GLY A 56 -3.82 -14.46 1.02
C GLY A 56 -4.00 -13.22 0.12
N ASP A 57 -4.11 -12.03 0.71
CA ASP A 57 -4.31 -10.78 -0.01
C ASP A 57 -3.07 -10.37 -0.80
N GLN A 58 -3.26 -10.12 -2.09
CA GLN A 58 -2.23 -9.60 -2.99
C GLN A 58 -2.14 -8.09 -2.90
N VAL A 59 -0.94 -7.55 -2.65
CA VAL A 59 -0.68 -6.10 -2.66
C VAL A 59 -0.02 -5.69 -3.98
N VAL A 60 -0.59 -4.68 -4.64
CA VAL A 60 -0.12 -4.17 -5.93
C VAL A 60 0.09 -2.67 -5.87
N LYS A 61 1.26 -2.20 -6.29
CA LYS A 61 1.54 -0.77 -6.41
C LYS A 61 1.04 -0.24 -7.75
N LEU A 62 0.18 0.77 -7.71
CA LEU A 62 -0.37 1.41 -8.90
C LEU A 62 0.62 2.41 -9.50
N PRO A 63 0.51 2.72 -10.81
CA PRO A 63 1.33 3.74 -11.48
C PRO A 63 1.34 5.13 -10.82
N SER A 64 0.26 5.52 -10.14
CA SER A 64 0.21 6.77 -9.35
C SER A 64 1.02 6.73 -8.05
N GLY A 65 1.52 5.55 -7.66
CA GLY A 65 2.19 5.32 -6.37
C GLY A 65 1.24 4.85 -5.26
N ARG A 66 -0.08 4.89 -5.50
CA ARG A 66 -1.12 4.36 -4.60
C ARG A 66 -0.99 2.85 -4.43
N VAL A 67 -1.54 2.33 -3.34
CA VAL A 67 -1.46 0.89 -3.02
C VAL A 67 -2.84 0.26 -3.14
N ALA A 68 -2.94 -0.78 -3.97
CA ALA A 68 -4.12 -1.61 -4.05
C ALA A 68 -3.91 -2.90 -3.26
N LYS A 69 -4.89 -3.26 -2.42
CA LYS A 69 -5.01 -4.58 -1.81
C LYS A 69 -6.09 -5.36 -2.56
N ILE A 70 -5.78 -6.59 -2.94
CA ILE A 70 -6.67 -7.46 -3.69
C ILE A 70 -6.83 -8.74 -2.88
N ARG A 71 -8.01 -8.92 -2.28
CA ARG A 71 -8.28 -10.16 -1.54
C ARG A 71 -8.55 -11.33 -2.45
N GLU A 72 -8.49 -12.53 -1.90
CA GLU A 72 -8.92 -13.74 -2.60
C GLU A 72 -10.43 -13.67 -2.91
N GLY A 73 -10.77 -13.97 -4.17
CA GLY A 73 -12.15 -13.99 -4.65
C GLY A 73 -12.89 -15.29 -4.31
N THR A 74 -14.13 -15.16 -3.86
CA THR A 74 -15.04 -16.30 -3.65
C THR A 74 -16.07 -16.39 -4.77
N MET A 75 -16.73 -17.56 -4.93
CA MET A 75 -17.84 -17.70 -5.87
C MET A 75 -19.00 -16.72 -5.57
N ALA A 76 -19.21 -16.36 -4.30
CA ALA A 76 -20.21 -15.36 -3.93
C ALA A 76 -19.88 -13.96 -4.49
N ASP A 77 -18.59 -13.62 -4.62
CA ASP A 77 -18.17 -12.37 -5.26
C ASP A 77 -18.47 -12.36 -6.75
N LEU A 78 -18.24 -13.50 -7.41
CA LEU A 78 -18.54 -13.67 -8.82
C LEU A 78 -20.05 -13.56 -9.09
N GLU A 79 -20.88 -14.20 -8.26
CA GLU A 79 -22.34 -14.10 -8.35
C GLU A 79 -22.83 -12.68 -8.12
N ARG A 80 -22.29 -11.97 -7.12
CA ARG A 80 -22.58 -10.55 -6.89
C ARG A 80 -22.19 -9.69 -8.09
N ALA A 81 -20.99 -9.89 -8.64
CA ALA A 81 -20.52 -9.17 -9.81
C ALA A 81 -21.41 -9.43 -11.04
N GLN A 82 -21.83 -10.69 -11.25
CA GLN A 82 -22.76 -11.07 -12.32
C GLN A 82 -24.11 -10.37 -12.16
N LEU A 83 -24.67 -10.35 -10.95
CA LEU A 83 -25.92 -9.66 -10.64
C LEU A 83 -25.80 -8.15 -10.89
N LEU A 84 -24.77 -7.50 -10.36
CA LEU A 84 -24.51 -6.06 -10.51
C LEU A 84 -24.25 -5.66 -11.97
N SER A 85 -23.64 -6.55 -12.77
CA SER A 85 -23.42 -6.32 -14.20
C SER A 85 -24.72 -6.30 -15.01
N GLY A 86 -25.83 -6.80 -14.46
CA GLY A 86 -27.07 -7.05 -15.19
C GLY A 86 -26.91 -8.12 -16.27
N GLY A 87 -26.06 -9.12 -16.02
CA GLY A 87 -25.74 -10.19 -16.96
C GLY A 87 -24.83 -9.81 -18.13
N LYS A 88 -24.28 -8.58 -18.13
CA LYS A 88 -23.43 -8.07 -19.22
C LYS A 88 -21.99 -8.54 -19.03
N GLN A 89 -21.56 -9.54 -19.79
CA GLN A 89 -20.22 -10.13 -19.70
C GLN A 89 -19.09 -9.08 -19.75
N GLN A 90 -19.20 -8.06 -20.61
CA GLN A 90 -18.22 -6.98 -20.74
C GLN A 90 -18.07 -6.12 -19.47
N LYS A 91 -19.00 -6.23 -18.51
CA LYS A 91 -18.94 -5.53 -17.22
C LYS A 91 -18.57 -6.44 -16.06
N LEU A 92 -18.57 -7.77 -16.26
CA LEU A 92 -18.35 -8.75 -15.19
C LEU A 92 -17.00 -8.52 -14.50
N ILE A 93 -15.92 -8.46 -15.27
CA ILE A 93 -14.56 -8.25 -14.72
C ILE A 93 -14.44 -6.91 -13.98
N PRO A 94 -14.87 -5.75 -14.54
CA PRO A 94 -14.91 -4.50 -13.79
C PRO A 94 -15.67 -4.56 -12.45
N PHE A 95 -16.81 -5.25 -12.40
CA PHE A 95 -17.57 -5.41 -11.17
C PHE A 95 -16.88 -6.36 -10.19
N LEU A 96 -16.25 -7.42 -10.68
CA LEU A 96 -15.47 -8.33 -9.86
C LEU A 96 -14.27 -7.61 -9.24
N ILE A 97 -13.54 -6.80 -10.02
CA ILE A 97 -12.44 -5.96 -9.51
C ILE A 97 -12.94 -5.04 -8.39
N ALA A 98 -14.09 -4.39 -8.55
CA ALA A 98 -14.68 -3.55 -7.50
C ALA A 98 -15.07 -4.34 -6.23
N GLU A 99 -15.42 -5.61 -6.35
CA GLU A 99 -15.73 -6.45 -5.18
C GLU A 99 -14.48 -6.91 -4.41
N LEU A 100 -13.34 -7.04 -5.09
CA LEU A 100 -12.12 -7.63 -4.55
C LEU A 100 -11.04 -6.62 -4.16
N VAL A 101 -11.13 -5.38 -4.64
CA VAL A 101 -10.04 -4.40 -4.51
C VAL A 101 -10.36 -3.29 -3.51
N GLU A 102 -9.37 -2.97 -2.68
CA GLU A 102 -9.29 -1.74 -1.91
C GLU A 102 -8.09 -0.92 -2.39
N ILE A 103 -8.22 0.41 -2.49
CA ILE A 103 -7.10 1.30 -2.83
C ILE A 103 -6.91 2.28 -1.68
N ASP A 104 -5.71 2.30 -1.11
CA ASP A 104 -5.34 3.08 0.09
C ASP A 104 -6.31 2.86 1.27
N GLY A 105 -6.76 1.62 1.45
CA GLY A 105 -7.68 1.22 2.52
C GLY A 105 -9.15 1.55 2.27
N GLU A 106 -9.51 2.03 1.08
CA GLU A 106 -10.90 2.29 0.71
C GLU A 106 -11.40 1.28 -0.34
N LYS A 107 -12.55 0.64 -0.07
CA LYS A 107 -13.19 -0.27 -1.04
C LYS A 107 -13.43 0.44 -2.38
N LEU A 108 -12.98 -0.20 -3.45
CA LEU A 108 -13.16 0.29 -4.81
C LEU A 108 -14.61 0.08 -5.25
N THR A 109 -15.33 1.14 -5.63
CA THR A 109 -16.64 0.98 -6.27
C THR A 109 -16.50 0.89 -7.78
N TYR A 110 -17.53 0.41 -8.48
CA TYR A 110 -17.53 0.37 -9.94
C TYR A 110 -17.36 1.76 -10.57
N GLU A 111 -17.98 2.79 -9.99
CA GLU A 111 -17.87 4.18 -10.42
C GLU A 111 -16.44 4.69 -10.27
N LYS A 112 -15.79 4.37 -9.14
CA LYS A 112 -14.40 4.73 -8.89
C LYS A 112 -13.46 3.98 -9.81
N TYR A 113 -13.67 2.69 -10.04
CA TYR A 113 -12.91 1.91 -11.02
C TYR A 113 -13.01 2.52 -12.43
N ARG A 114 -14.22 2.92 -12.85
CA ARG A 114 -14.44 3.59 -14.14
C ARG A 114 -13.75 4.95 -14.26
N ALA A 115 -13.50 5.62 -13.15
CA ALA A 115 -12.82 6.90 -13.11
C ALA A 115 -11.29 6.76 -13.07
N LEU A 116 -10.75 5.54 -12.92
CA LEU A 116 -9.31 5.31 -12.89
C LEU A 116 -8.66 5.57 -14.26
N PRO A 117 -7.41 6.03 -14.28
CA PRO A 117 -6.61 6.03 -15.49
C PRO A 117 -6.49 4.61 -16.06
N ILE A 118 -6.52 4.47 -17.39
CA ILE A 118 -6.46 3.17 -18.09
C ILE A 118 -5.28 2.32 -17.60
N ARG A 119 -4.12 2.95 -17.35
CA ARG A 119 -2.92 2.25 -16.86
C ARG A 119 -3.12 1.62 -15.48
N GLU A 120 -3.87 2.25 -14.59
CA GLU A 120 -4.19 1.67 -13.28
C GLU A 120 -5.21 0.55 -13.43
N GLY A 121 -6.26 0.79 -14.21
CA GLY A 121 -7.27 -0.22 -14.51
C GLY A 121 -6.68 -1.49 -15.14
N SER A 122 -5.67 -1.36 -16.02
CA SER A 122 -4.98 -2.51 -16.61
C SER A 122 -4.15 -3.29 -15.59
N VAL A 123 -3.47 -2.60 -14.67
CA VAL A 123 -2.68 -3.26 -13.61
C VAL A 123 -3.61 -4.06 -12.69
N LEU A 124 -4.73 -3.47 -12.28
CA LEU A 124 -5.74 -4.16 -11.47
C LEU A 124 -6.33 -5.37 -12.20
N MET A 125 -6.64 -5.23 -13.50
CA MET A 125 -7.18 -6.32 -14.30
C MET A 125 -6.19 -7.49 -14.42
N THR A 126 -4.91 -7.22 -14.68
CA THR A 126 -3.87 -8.25 -14.73
C THR A 126 -3.68 -8.93 -13.38
N ALA A 127 -3.66 -8.16 -12.29
CA ALA A 127 -3.47 -8.71 -10.95
C ALA A 127 -4.63 -9.61 -10.52
N VAL A 128 -5.88 -9.16 -10.73
CA VAL A 128 -7.07 -9.98 -10.45
C VAL A 128 -7.10 -11.22 -11.34
N ALA A 129 -6.75 -11.11 -12.63
CA ALA A 129 -6.70 -12.27 -13.51
C ALA A 129 -5.67 -13.32 -13.06
N ALA A 130 -4.54 -12.89 -12.47
CA ALA A 130 -3.52 -13.80 -11.98
C ALA A 130 -3.98 -14.68 -10.80
N GLN A 131 -5.08 -14.32 -10.11
CA GLN A 131 -5.68 -15.17 -9.07
C GLN A 131 -6.41 -16.40 -9.64
N PHE A 132 -6.69 -16.42 -10.95
CA PHE A 132 -7.39 -17.51 -11.62
C PHE A 132 -6.44 -18.17 -12.63
N PRO A 133 -5.43 -18.94 -12.17
CA PRO A 133 -4.51 -19.60 -13.07
C PRO A 133 -5.30 -20.50 -14.02
N GLU A 134 -4.99 -20.41 -15.32
CA GLU A 134 -5.50 -21.36 -16.30
C GLU A 134 -5.11 -22.76 -15.81
N GLY A 135 -6.09 -23.59 -15.48
CA GLY A 135 -5.83 -24.97 -15.09
C GLY A 135 -5.01 -25.62 -16.20
N GLU A 136 -3.90 -26.27 -15.85
CA GLU A 136 -3.12 -27.09 -16.78
C GLU A 136 -4.11 -28.06 -17.45
N SER A 137 -4.41 -27.77 -18.72
CA SER A 137 -5.38 -28.50 -19.54
C SER A 137 -4.69 -29.63 -20.29
#